data_AF-A0A382DYN0-F1
#
_entry.id   AF-A0A382DYN0-F1
#
_cell.length_a   1.000
_cell.length_b   1.000
_cell.length_c   1.000
_cell.angle_alpha   90.00
_cell.angle_beta   90.00
_cell.angle_gamma   90.00
#
_symmetry.space_group_name_H-M   'P 1'
#
loop_
_entity.id
_entity.type
_entity.pdbx_description
1 polymer ?
#
loop_
_entity_poly.entity_id
_entity_poly.type
_entity_poly.pdbx_seq_one_letter_code
_entity_poly.pdbx_strand_id
1 'polypeptide(L)'
;MAKTVFDKILDTTTGPKSYNWYRKQVKSMAIPGARSLINSGKATIRPKYGVMNLFAYDPKHKATLPYYDRFPLIMPLQAAKGGFYGLNFHYLPMAQRVKFLRQLSKYASDKNFDTNTRYNLTGGIENNRYFRLTIKHYLWNHVRSSFLNIPADEM
;
A
#
# COMPACT_ATOMS: atom_id res chain seq x y z
N MET A 1 -12.71 4.00 17.80
CA MET A 1 -11.67 3.55 16.85
C MET A 1 -12.34 3.18 15.54
N ALA A 2 -11.73 3.50 14.40
CA ALA A 2 -12.26 3.08 13.09
C ALA A 2 -12.26 1.54 13.01
N LYS A 3 -13.35 0.94 12.52
CA LYS A 3 -13.44 -0.50 12.29
C LYS A 3 -12.56 -0.87 11.08
N THR A 4 -11.56 -1.71 11.30
CA THR A 4 -10.70 -2.25 10.25
C THR A 4 -11.51 -3.18 9.32
N VAL A 5 -10.94 -3.54 8.17
CA VAL A 5 -11.52 -4.57 7.30
C VAL A 5 -11.70 -5.91 8.04
N PHE A 6 -10.83 -6.23 9.00
CA PHE A 6 -10.93 -7.45 9.79
C PHE A 6 -12.07 -7.37 10.80
N ASP A 7 -12.30 -6.20 11.41
CA ASP A 7 -13.44 -5.99 12.30
C ASP A 7 -14.76 -6.18 11.55
N LYS A 8 -14.85 -5.68 10.30
CA LYS A 8 -16.01 -5.92 9.44
C LYS A 8 -16.24 -7.40 9.14
N ILE A 9 -15.17 -8.18 8.92
CA ILE A 9 -15.27 -9.64 8.72
C ILE A 9 -15.69 -10.33 10.01
N LEU A 10 -15.11 -9.95 11.16
CA LEU A 10 -15.42 -10.52 12.47
C LEU A 10 -16.86 -10.23 12.88
N ASP A 11 -17.38 -9.04 12.57
CA ASP A 11 -18.78 -8.67 12.83
C ASP A 11 -19.78 -9.59 12.09
N THR A 12 -19.38 -10.24 10.98
CA THR A 12 -20.26 -11.15 10.23
C THR A 12 -20.36 -12.55 10.85
N THR A 13 -19.63 -12.84 11.93
CA THR A 13 -19.61 -14.18 12.50
C THR A 13 -19.46 -14.21 14.01
N THR A 14 -19.97 -15.27 14.64
CA THR A 14 -19.71 -15.60 16.04
C THR A 14 -18.75 -16.80 16.16
N GLY A 15 -17.95 -16.82 17.23
CA GLY A 15 -17.02 -17.91 17.58
C GLY A 15 -15.69 -17.95 16.80
N PRO A 16 -14.70 -18.75 17.26
CA PRO A 16 -13.39 -18.85 16.62
C PRO A 16 -13.50 -19.47 15.21
N LYS A 17 -12.75 -18.92 14.25
CA LYS A 17 -12.68 -19.41 12.87
C LYS A 17 -11.29 -19.91 12.52
N SER A 18 -11.24 -20.91 11.64
CA SER A 18 -9.97 -21.44 11.14
C SER A 18 -9.26 -20.44 10.23
N TYR A 19 -7.94 -20.53 10.16
CA TYR A 19 -7.13 -19.74 9.21
C TYR A 19 -7.65 -19.85 7.77
N ASN A 20 -8.03 -21.06 7.35
CA ASN A 20 -8.55 -21.31 6.01
C ASN A 20 -9.89 -20.59 5.77
N TRP A 21 -10.73 -20.45 6.79
CA TRP A 21 -11.97 -19.68 6.68
C TRP A 21 -11.67 -18.19 6.45
N TYR A 22 -10.78 -17.59 7.25
CA TYR A 22 -10.38 -16.19 7.06
C TYR A 22 -9.76 -15.96 5.68
N ARG A 23 -8.87 -16.86 5.24
CA ARG A 23 -8.28 -16.81 3.90
C ARG A 23 -9.33 -16.83 2.79
N LYS A 24 -10.40 -17.61 2.95
CA LYS A 24 -11.51 -17.67 1.99
C LYS A 24 -12.32 -16.37 1.98
N GLN A 25 -12.66 -15.81 3.14
CA GLN A 25 -13.40 -14.55 3.25
C GLN A 25 -12.62 -13.38 2.65
N VAL A 26 -11.32 -13.27 2.96
CA VAL A 26 -10.45 -12.25 2.36
C VAL A 26 -10.37 -12.45 0.84
N LYS A 27 -10.28 -13.70 0.36
CA LYS A 27 -10.24 -13.99 -1.08
C LYS A 27 -11.54 -13.60 -1.79
N SER A 28 -12.71 -13.78 -1.19
CA SER A 28 -13.98 -13.35 -1.77
C SER A 28 -14.10 -11.82 -1.81
N MET A 29 -13.54 -11.12 -0.83
CA MET A 29 -13.50 -9.64 -0.82
C MET A 29 -12.46 -9.08 -1.82
N ALA A 30 -11.42 -9.84 -2.14
CA ALA A 30 -10.37 -9.47 -3.10
C ALA A 30 -10.78 -9.62 -4.57
N ILE A 31 -12.07 -9.87 -4.85
CA ILE A 31 -12.68 -9.78 -6.17
C ILE A 31 -13.45 -8.45 -6.15
N PRO A 32 -12.97 -7.40 -6.83
CA PRO A 32 -12.22 -7.44 -8.10
C PRO A 32 -10.68 -7.42 -7.97
N GLY A 33 -9.98 -7.85 -9.03
CA GLY A 33 -8.52 -7.74 -9.12
C GLY A 33 -8.01 -6.28 -9.18
N ALA A 34 -6.72 -6.07 -8.93
CA ALA A 34 -6.08 -4.75 -8.77
C ALA A 34 -6.45 -3.70 -9.84
N ARG A 35 -6.49 -4.09 -11.13
CA ARG A 35 -6.87 -3.17 -12.22
C ARG A 35 -8.32 -2.70 -12.09
N SER A 36 -9.23 -3.60 -11.73
CA SER A 36 -10.63 -3.24 -11.52
C SER A 36 -10.80 -2.36 -10.28
N LEU A 37 -10.05 -2.63 -9.21
CA LEU A 37 -10.02 -1.77 -8.02
C LEU A 37 -9.54 -0.35 -8.36
N ILE A 38 -8.49 -0.22 -9.18
CA ILE A 38 -7.99 1.08 -9.63
C ILE A 38 -9.05 1.83 -10.43
N ASN A 39 -9.80 1.13 -11.29
CA ASN A 39 -10.83 1.74 -12.12
C ASN A 39 -12.09 2.13 -11.32
N SER A 40 -12.43 1.40 -10.25
CA SER A 40 -13.64 1.64 -9.46
C SER A 40 -13.43 2.52 -8.23
N GLY A 41 -12.21 2.63 -7.72
CA GLY A 41 -11.91 3.31 -6.48
C GLY A 41 -11.56 4.79 -6.64
N LYS A 42 -11.31 5.47 -5.51
CA LYS A 42 -10.89 6.87 -5.49
C LYS A 42 -9.46 6.98 -6.01
N ALA A 43 -9.33 7.21 -7.30
CA ALA A 43 -8.05 7.29 -7.98
C ALA A 43 -7.67 8.72 -8.38
N THR A 44 -6.39 9.05 -8.25
CA THR A 44 -5.83 10.36 -8.61
C THR A 44 -4.86 10.24 -9.79
N ILE A 45 -4.74 11.29 -10.61
CA ILE A 45 -3.79 11.30 -11.75
C ILE A 45 -2.34 11.31 -11.25
N ARG A 46 -2.09 11.96 -10.10
CA ARG A 46 -0.78 12.00 -9.43
C ARG A 46 -0.81 11.19 -8.13
N PRO A 47 0.34 10.69 -7.65
CA PRO A 47 0.44 10.03 -6.36
C PRO A 47 -0.03 10.96 -5.25
N LYS A 48 -0.85 10.43 -4.33
CA LYS A 48 -1.32 11.18 -3.16
C LYS A 48 -0.42 10.90 -1.98
N TYR A 49 0.26 11.94 -1.48
CA TYR A 49 1.16 11.81 -0.34
C TYR A 49 0.39 11.56 0.97
N GLY A 50 1.05 10.86 1.90
CA GLY A 50 0.51 10.54 3.22
C GLY A 50 -0.54 9.44 3.27
N VAL A 51 -0.85 8.79 2.14
CA VAL A 51 -1.65 7.57 2.05
C VAL A 51 -0.97 6.54 1.16
N MET A 52 -1.42 5.29 1.20
CA MET A 52 -0.89 4.25 0.30
C MET A 52 -1.49 4.43 -1.09
N ASN A 53 -0.70 4.13 -2.11
CA ASN A 53 -1.09 4.27 -3.51
C ASN A 53 -0.89 2.93 -4.22
N LEU A 54 -1.94 2.45 -4.87
CA LEU A 54 -1.91 1.30 -5.77
C LEU A 54 -2.06 1.80 -7.22
N PHE A 55 -1.19 1.35 -8.12
CA PHE A 55 -1.24 1.72 -9.53
C PHE A 55 -0.65 0.64 -10.42
N ALA A 56 -0.99 0.62 -11.70
CA ALA A 56 -0.36 -0.24 -12.68
C ALA A 56 0.98 0.36 -13.13
N TYR A 57 2.03 -0.46 -13.14
CA TYR A 57 3.38 -0.07 -13.53
C TYR A 57 3.97 -1.07 -14.51
N ASP A 58 4.74 -0.57 -15.47
CA ASP A 58 5.43 -1.35 -16.49
C ASP A 58 6.94 -1.29 -16.26
N PRO A 59 7.57 -2.28 -15.57
CA PRO A 59 8.95 -2.13 -15.11
C PRO A 59 9.97 -2.01 -16.26
N LYS A 60 10.88 -1.05 -16.13
CA LYS A 60 11.93 -0.77 -17.14
C LYS A 60 12.75 -1.99 -17.53
N HIS A 61 13.11 -2.84 -16.56
CA HIS A 61 13.94 -4.02 -16.77
C HIS A 61 13.14 -5.33 -16.73
N LYS A 62 11.84 -5.30 -17.03
CA LYS A 62 10.96 -6.49 -16.99
C LYS A 62 11.45 -7.66 -17.85
N ALA A 63 12.23 -7.39 -18.90
CA ALA A 63 12.76 -8.42 -19.80
C ALA A 63 13.88 -9.26 -19.17
N THR A 64 14.59 -8.73 -18.17
CA THR A 64 15.76 -9.37 -17.56
C THR A 64 15.57 -9.66 -16.07
N LEU A 65 14.65 -8.97 -15.39
CA LEU A 65 14.35 -9.20 -13.99
C LEU A 65 13.55 -10.50 -13.80
N PRO A 66 13.98 -11.43 -12.92
CA PRO A 66 13.24 -12.67 -12.66
C PRO A 66 11.91 -12.39 -11.94
N TYR A 67 11.86 -11.33 -11.14
CA TYR A 67 10.67 -10.91 -10.40
C TYR A 67 10.55 -9.39 -10.45
N TYR A 68 9.34 -8.90 -10.70
CA TYR A 68 9.04 -7.48 -10.72
C TYR A 68 7.59 -7.22 -10.35
N ASP A 69 7.32 -6.00 -9.93
CA ASP A 69 6.00 -5.59 -9.48
C ASP A 69 5.23 -4.86 -10.59
N ARG A 70 4.05 -5.39 -10.95
CA ARG A 70 3.14 -4.80 -11.93
C ARG A 70 2.09 -3.90 -11.29
N PHE A 71 1.85 -4.07 -9.99
CA PHE A 71 0.88 -3.30 -9.23
C PHE A 71 1.49 -2.81 -7.92
N PRO A 72 2.45 -1.87 -7.97
CA PRO A 72 3.07 -1.37 -6.76
C PRO A 72 2.04 -0.81 -5.78
N LEU A 73 2.17 -1.26 -4.53
CA LEU A 73 1.45 -0.71 -3.39
C LEU A 73 2.45 0.01 -2.49
N ILE A 74 2.43 1.35 -2.55
CA ILE A 74 3.52 2.17 -2.01
C ILE A 74 3.04 3.28 -1.09
N MET A 75 3.95 3.78 -0.24
CA MET A 75 3.87 5.12 0.33
C MET A 75 4.74 6.09 -0.49
N PRO A 76 4.18 7.07 -1.21
CA PRO A 76 4.96 8.08 -1.92
C PRO A 76 5.76 8.96 -0.96
N LEU A 77 6.99 9.33 -1.33
CA LEU A 77 7.91 10.10 -0.50
C LEU A 77 8.17 11.51 -1.04
N GLN A 78 8.77 11.60 -2.23
CA GLN A 78 9.12 12.87 -2.86
C GLN A 78 9.25 12.73 -4.38
N ALA A 79 9.20 13.85 -5.08
CA ALA A 79 9.50 13.91 -6.50
C ALA A 79 10.96 13.52 -6.79
N ALA A 80 11.19 12.94 -7.96
CA ALA A 80 12.52 12.56 -8.44
C ALA A 80 12.64 12.89 -9.94
N LYS A 81 13.87 12.95 -10.46
CA LYS A 81 14.08 13.23 -11.88
C LYS A 81 13.38 12.19 -12.75
N GLY A 82 12.40 12.62 -13.54
CA GLY A 82 11.60 11.76 -14.43
C GLY A 82 10.56 10.90 -13.73
N GLY A 83 10.32 11.13 -12.42
CA GLY A 83 9.53 10.21 -11.61
C GLY A 83 9.31 10.67 -10.17
N PHE A 84 9.23 9.69 -9.28
CA PHE A 84 9.08 9.91 -7.84
C PHE A 84 9.59 8.69 -7.04
N TYR A 85 9.98 8.93 -5.79
CA TYR A 85 10.32 7.86 -4.87
C TYR A 85 9.11 7.39 -4.07
N GLY A 86 9.06 6.09 -3.78
CA GLY A 86 8.07 5.52 -2.89
C GLY A 86 8.56 4.25 -2.19
N LEU A 87 7.97 3.96 -1.03
CA LEU A 87 8.25 2.75 -0.26
C LEU A 87 7.32 1.63 -0.68
N ASN A 88 7.84 0.63 -1.38
CA ASN A 88 7.07 -0.53 -1.83
C ASN A 88 7.16 -1.68 -0.83
N PHE A 89 6.04 -1.96 -0.17
CA PHE A 89 5.95 -2.98 0.87
C PHE A 89 6.04 -4.40 0.29
N HIS A 90 5.84 -4.59 -1.01
CA HIS A 90 5.91 -5.92 -1.64
C HIS A 90 7.30 -6.58 -1.52
N TYR A 91 8.35 -5.79 -1.35
CA TYR A 91 9.73 -6.27 -1.15
C TYR A 91 10.03 -6.77 0.28
N LEU A 92 9.03 -6.72 1.17
CA LEU A 92 9.12 -7.29 2.51
C LEU A 92 8.26 -8.55 2.62
N PRO A 93 8.70 -9.56 3.39
CA PRO A 93 7.82 -10.64 3.86
C PRO A 93 6.63 -10.09 4.64
N MET A 94 5.50 -10.79 4.62
CA MET A 94 4.22 -10.31 5.19
C MET A 94 4.35 -9.77 6.63
N ALA A 95 5.02 -10.51 7.53
CA ALA A 95 5.22 -10.07 8.92
C ALA A 95 6.03 -8.77 9.02
N GLN A 96 7.01 -8.58 8.13
CA GLN A 96 7.83 -7.37 8.09
C GLN A 96 7.05 -6.18 7.52
N ARG A 97 6.08 -6.39 6.61
CA ARG A 97 5.17 -5.34 6.15
C ARG A 97 4.39 -4.74 7.31
N VAL A 98 3.74 -5.60 8.10
CA VAL A 98 2.97 -5.18 9.28
C VAL A 98 3.87 -4.47 10.29
N LYS A 99 5.05 -5.03 10.57
CA LYS A 99 6.00 -4.38 11.48
C LYS A 99 6.44 -3.01 10.98
N PHE A 100 6.68 -2.86 9.67
CA PHE A 100 7.08 -1.58 9.11
C PHE A 100 5.94 -0.56 9.14
N LEU A 101 4.70 -0.94 8.79
CA LEU A 101 3.52 -0.07 8.93
C LEU A 101 3.35 0.42 10.37
N ARG A 102 3.49 -0.46 11.37
CA ARG A 102 3.47 -0.07 12.79
C ARG A 102 4.61 0.88 13.18
N GLN A 103 5.78 0.77 12.55
CA GLN A 103 6.86 1.75 12.75
C GLN A 103 6.55 3.09 12.10
N LEU A 104 5.81 3.09 10.98
CA LEU A 104 5.41 4.32 10.30
C LEU A 104 4.27 5.05 11.01
N SER A 105 3.50 4.37 11.87
CA SER A 105 2.39 4.98 12.62
C SER A 105 2.80 6.16 13.51
N LYS A 106 4.07 6.24 13.92
CA LYS A 106 4.61 7.39 14.66
C LYS A 106 4.67 8.69 13.83
N TYR A 107 4.56 8.58 12.50
CA TYR A 107 4.51 9.69 11.57
C TYR A 107 3.08 10.01 11.11
N ALA A 108 2.07 9.35 11.68
CA ALA A 108 0.68 9.68 11.41
C ALA A 108 0.31 11.04 12.01
N SER A 109 -0.57 11.79 11.34
CA SER A 109 -1.11 13.08 11.78
C SER A 109 -1.88 12.99 13.10
N ASP A 110 -2.40 11.81 13.41
CA ASP A 110 -3.25 11.53 14.55
C ASP A 110 -3.19 10.03 14.90
N LYS A 111 -3.90 9.64 15.96
CA LYS A 111 -3.97 8.26 16.46
C LYS A 111 -5.29 7.57 16.11
N ASN A 112 -6.12 8.16 15.26
CA ASN A 112 -7.45 7.63 14.93
C ASN A 112 -7.38 6.54 13.86
N PHE A 113 -6.39 6.63 12.96
CA PHE A 113 -6.19 5.73 11.82
C PHE A 113 -7.45 5.59 10.98
N ASP A 114 -8.05 6.74 10.64
CA ASP A 114 -9.26 6.84 9.84
C ASP A 114 -8.96 7.38 8.43
N THR A 115 -10.01 7.66 7.66
CA THR A 115 -9.88 8.17 6.28
C THR A 115 -9.18 9.53 6.18
N ASN A 116 -9.10 10.27 7.28
CA ASN A 116 -8.48 11.59 7.36
C ASN A 116 -7.03 11.52 7.82
N THR A 117 -6.61 10.45 8.50
CA THR A 117 -5.22 10.24 8.93
C THR A 117 -4.26 10.28 7.74
N ARG A 118 -3.18 11.05 7.87
CA ARG A 118 -2.09 11.17 6.87
C ARG A 118 -0.74 10.88 7.51
N TYR A 119 0.14 10.24 6.76
CA TYR A 119 1.51 9.96 7.20
C TYR A 119 2.48 11.02 6.65
N ASN A 120 3.17 11.72 7.53
CA ASN A 120 4.24 12.63 7.14
C ASN A 120 5.59 11.91 7.08
N LEU A 121 5.96 11.42 5.91
CA LEU A 121 7.18 10.64 5.70
C LEU A 121 8.36 11.46 5.16
N THR A 122 8.27 12.79 5.17
CA THR A 122 9.36 13.65 4.72
C THR A 122 10.41 13.81 5.84
N GLY A 123 11.53 13.09 5.72
CA GLY A 123 12.66 13.19 6.63
C GLY A 123 12.54 12.33 7.91
N GLY A 124 13.58 11.57 8.23
CA GLY A 124 13.75 10.87 9.50
C GLY A 124 13.41 9.37 9.48
N ILE A 125 13.10 8.79 8.32
CA ILE A 125 12.86 7.35 8.13
C ILE A 125 13.99 6.63 7.38
N GLU A 126 14.92 7.38 6.80
CA GLU A 126 15.93 6.88 5.87
C GLU A 126 16.90 5.89 6.54
N ASN A 127 17.14 6.07 7.84
CA ASN A 127 17.99 5.20 8.65
C ASN A 127 17.33 3.86 9.01
N ASN A 128 16.04 3.67 8.69
CA ASN A 128 15.34 2.42 8.96
C ASN A 128 15.75 1.33 7.94
N ARG A 129 16.04 0.12 8.43
CA ARG A 129 16.37 -1.02 7.56
C ARG A 129 15.27 -1.32 6.53
N TYR A 130 14.00 -1.27 6.92
CA TYR A 130 12.87 -1.54 6.02
C TYR A 130 12.70 -0.46 4.97
N PHE A 131 12.97 0.80 5.31
CA PHE A 131 13.02 1.89 4.34
C PHE A 131 13.99 1.57 3.21
N ARG A 132 15.24 1.21 3.55
CA ARG A 132 16.29 0.91 2.58
C ARG A 132 15.96 -0.27 1.66
N LEU A 133 15.22 -1.25 2.16
CA LEU A 133 14.79 -2.42 1.38
C LEU A 133 13.62 -2.10 0.43
N THR A 134 12.78 -1.12 0.79
CA THR A 134 11.50 -0.85 0.11
C THR A 134 11.52 0.38 -0.77
N ILE A 135 12.48 1.29 -0.62
CA ILE A 135 12.57 2.48 -1.48
C ILE A 135 12.80 2.08 -2.95
N LYS A 136 11.95 2.59 -3.83
CA LYS A 136 12.03 2.42 -5.29
C LYS A 136 11.79 3.75 -5.99
N HIS A 137 12.45 3.92 -7.14
CA HIS A 137 12.20 5.03 -8.06
C HIS A 137 11.20 4.58 -9.13
N TYR A 138 10.08 5.28 -9.24
CA TYR A 138 9.06 5.04 -10.26
C TYR A 138 9.12 6.13 -11.31
N LEU A 139 9.22 5.74 -12.58
CA LEU A 139 9.32 6.66 -13.70
C LEU A 139 7.93 6.95 -14.27
N TRP A 140 7.64 8.21 -14.58
CA TRP A 140 6.31 8.62 -15.07
C TRP A 140 5.90 7.91 -16.35
N ASN A 141 6.84 7.77 -17.30
CA ASN A 141 6.63 7.08 -18.57
C ASN A 141 6.46 5.55 -18.43
N HIS A 142 6.56 5.00 -17.21
CA HIS A 142 6.29 3.59 -16.89
C HIS A 142 5.01 3.40 -16.06
N VAL A 143 4.35 4.48 -15.61
CA VAL A 143 3.02 4.42 -14.98
C VAL A 143 1.97 4.15 -16.07
N ARG A 144 1.01 3.26 -15.78
CA ARG A 144 0.01 2.78 -16.75
C ARG A 144 -1.43 2.97 -16.30
N SER A 145 -1.66 3.62 -15.16
CA SER A 145 -2.99 3.93 -14.64
C SER A 145 -2.96 5.16 -13.74
N SER A 146 -4.13 5.61 -13.32
CA SER A 146 -4.28 6.44 -12.12
C SER A 146 -3.83 5.70 -10.86
N PHE A 147 -3.70 6.45 -9.77
CA PHE A 147 -3.28 5.98 -8.45
C PHE A 147 -4.49 5.80 -7.56
N LEU A 148 -4.90 4.56 -7.30
CA LEU A 148 -5.89 4.26 -6.28
C LEU A 148 -5.35 4.61 -4.90
N ASN A 149 -6.07 5.46 -4.17
CA ASN A 149 -5.69 5.86 -2.83
C ASN A 149 -6.25 4.85 -1.82
N ILE A 150 -5.37 4.34 -0.95
CA ILE A 150 -5.71 3.46 0.16
C ILE A 150 -5.53 4.26 1.47
N PRO A 151 -6.63 4.71 2.11
CA PRO A 151 -6.58 5.47 3.35
C PRO A 151 -6.16 4.61 4.55
N ALA A 152 -5.88 5.23 5.70
CA ALA A 152 -5.28 4.55 6.85
C ALA A 152 -6.16 3.46 7.48
N ASP A 153 -7.49 3.58 7.39
CA ASP A 153 -8.45 2.56 7.86
C ASP A 153 -8.53 1.33 6.95
N GLU A 154 -7.97 1.42 5.74
CA GLU A 154 -7.87 0.34 4.76
C GLU A 154 -6.45 -0.27 4.67
N MET A 155 -5.48 0.23 5.46
CA MET A 155 -4.09 -0.28 5.53
C MET A 155 -3.96 -1.44 6.52
#